data_AF-A0A533SQG8-F1
#
_entry.id   AF-A0A533SQG8-F1
#
_cell.length_a   1.000
_cell.length_b   1.000
_cell.length_c   1.000
_cell.angle_alpha   90.00
_cell.angle_beta   90.00
_cell.angle_gamma   90.00
#
_symmetry.space_group_name_H-M   'P 1'
#
loop_
_entity.id
_entity.type
_entity.pdbx_description
1 polymer ?
#
loop_
_entity_poly.entity_id
_entity_poly.type
_entity_poly.pdbx_seq_one_letter_code
_entity_poly.pdbx_strand_id
1 'polypeptide(L)'
;MKKVDEMDDGNKNKFEVIQEEGIVCNAVEDQGKSCREQLPALVEAILDSCREGSETMTHVESELLPSKEEIKKLVRIMLEIVYPGYYGDKQVDRASLPYYIGEKASELLERLSLQTERAIRHECRRTKRSCTHCVEMGRVTALEFLKSLPRVRELAASDVRAAYRGDPAAKSFDEIVFCYPGLFAVTVYRLAHVLHGQGVPL
;
A
#
# COMPACT_ATOMS: atom_id res chain seq x y z
N MET A 1 -48.60 -53.41 36.86
CA MET A 1 -49.99 -53.83 37.12
C MET A 1 -50.70 -52.67 37.81
N LYS A 2 -51.66 -52.05 37.10
CA LYS A 2 -52.73 -51.11 37.54
C LYS A 2 -52.29 -49.71 38.05
N LYS A 3 -52.66 -48.61 37.37
CA LYS A 3 -54.00 -47.95 37.25
C LYS A 3 -54.46 -47.35 38.60
N VAL A 4 -55.03 -46.15 38.74
CA VAL A 4 -55.44 -44.99 37.89
C VAL A 4 -56.24 -44.07 38.85
N ASP A 5 -56.27 -42.76 38.58
CA ASP A 5 -57.25 -41.73 39.03
C ASP A 5 -57.37 -41.43 40.56
N GLU A 6 -57.79 -40.27 41.07
CA GLU A 6 -58.55 -39.14 40.52
C GLU A 6 -58.37 -37.88 41.41
N MET A 7 -59.07 -36.82 41.02
CA MET A 7 -58.90 -35.38 41.27
C MET A 7 -59.34 -34.84 42.65
N ASP A 8 -59.19 -33.50 42.75
CA ASP A 8 -59.91 -32.51 43.58
C ASP A 8 -59.15 -32.04 44.85
N ASP A 9 -59.05 -30.77 45.21
CA ASP A 9 -59.78 -29.56 44.80
C ASP A 9 -58.95 -28.34 45.28
N GLY A 10 -59.19 -27.17 44.71
CA GLY A 10 -59.08 -25.92 45.47
C GLY A 10 -57.75 -25.16 45.51
N ASN A 11 -57.80 -24.00 44.84
CA ASN A 11 -57.53 -22.70 45.45
C ASN A 11 -56.14 -22.05 45.25
N LYS A 12 -56.09 -21.28 44.16
CA LYS A 12 -55.58 -19.90 44.04
C LYS A 12 -54.14 -19.63 44.49
N ASN A 13 -53.27 -19.37 43.50
CA ASN A 13 -52.54 -18.10 43.53
C ASN A 13 -52.20 -17.58 42.13
N LYS A 14 -52.49 -16.28 41.96
CA LYS A 14 -52.32 -15.47 40.75
C LYS A 14 -50.87 -15.53 40.25
N PHE A 15 -50.70 -15.86 38.97
CA PHE A 15 -49.64 -15.27 38.14
C PHE A 15 -50.31 -14.74 36.89
N GLU A 16 -50.35 -13.41 36.78
CA GLU A 16 -50.89 -12.70 35.64
C GLU A 16 -50.07 -13.05 34.38
N VAL A 17 -50.76 -13.67 33.43
CA VAL A 17 -50.30 -13.82 32.05
C VAL A 17 -50.40 -12.44 31.42
N ILE A 18 -49.27 -11.77 31.25
CA ILE A 18 -49.18 -10.59 30.39
C ILE A 18 -49.30 -11.10 28.96
N GLN A 19 -50.35 -10.66 28.27
CA GLN A 19 -50.64 -10.97 26.88
C GLN A 19 -49.44 -10.54 26.01
N GLU A 20 -48.91 -11.48 25.22
CA GLU A 20 -48.03 -11.19 24.09
C GLU A 20 -48.82 -10.40 23.04
N GLU A 21 -48.85 -9.07 23.18
CA GLU A 21 -49.14 -8.21 22.04
C GLU A 21 -47.91 -8.23 21.14
N GLY A 22 -48.02 -9.00 20.06
CA GLY A 22 -47.03 -9.04 18.99
C GLY A 22 -46.71 -7.62 18.54
N ILE A 23 -45.43 -7.27 18.60
CA ILE A 23 -44.90 -6.06 18.00
C ILE A 23 -45.16 -6.18 16.49
N VAL A 24 -46.28 -5.61 16.05
CA VAL A 24 -46.52 -5.32 14.65
C VAL A 24 -45.46 -4.30 14.29
N CYS A 25 -44.47 -4.74 13.51
CA CYS A 25 -43.51 -3.85 12.88
C CYS A 25 -44.28 -3.03 11.84
N ASN A 26 -44.94 -1.97 12.31
CA ASN A 26 -45.49 -0.94 11.44
C ASN A 26 -44.31 -0.30 10.74
N ALA A 27 -44.28 -0.50 9.43
CA ALA A 27 -43.24 -0.09 8.53
C ALA A 27 -42.75 1.33 8.86
N VAL A 28 -41.43 1.44 9.04
CA VAL A 28 -40.70 2.70 8.97
C VAL A 28 -40.74 3.16 7.51
N GLU A 29 -41.91 3.58 7.05
CA GLU A 29 -42.04 4.40 5.86
C GLU A 29 -41.68 5.82 6.29
N ASP A 30 -40.68 6.41 5.62
CA ASP A 30 -40.24 7.82 5.72
C ASP A 30 -38.85 8.12 6.34
N GLN A 31 -37.90 7.18 6.38
CA GLN A 31 -36.46 7.50 6.58
C GLN A 31 -35.56 7.02 5.44
N GLY A 32 -36.18 6.63 4.33
CA GLY A 32 -35.52 6.11 3.14
C GLY A 32 -35.71 7.01 1.94
N LYS A 33 -35.53 8.34 2.05
CA LYS A 33 -35.04 9.09 0.88
C LYS A 33 -33.76 8.39 0.48
N SER A 34 -33.86 7.61 -0.59
CA SER A 34 -32.92 6.53 -0.90
C SER A 34 -31.53 7.11 -0.79
N CYS A 35 -30.61 6.46 -0.08
CA CYS A 35 -29.20 6.90 0.01
C CYS A 35 -28.64 7.25 -1.40
N ARG A 36 -29.18 6.59 -2.43
CA ARG A 36 -28.91 6.82 -3.84
C ARG A 36 -29.46 8.15 -4.41
N GLU A 37 -30.56 8.68 -3.89
CA GLU A 37 -31.15 9.98 -4.29
C GLU A 37 -30.33 11.16 -3.77
N GLN A 38 -29.60 10.98 -2.66
CA GLN A 38 -28.72 12.02 -2.10
C GLN A 38 -27.35 12.06 -2.80
N LEU A 39 -26.95 10.96 -3.45
CA LEU A 39 -25.64 10.83 -4.09
C LEU A 39 -25.35 11.91 -5.14
N PRO A 40 -26.27 12.29 -6.05
CA PRO A 40 -25.98 13.34 -7.02
C PRO A 40 -25.60 14.68 -6.37
N ALA A 41 -26.32 15.10 -5.33
CA ALA A 41 -26.04 16.35 -4.62
C ALA A 41 -24.67 16.30 -3.90
N LEU A 42 -24.31 15.15 -3.33
CA LEU A 42 -23.00 14.96 -2.71
C LEU A 42 -21.87 14.96 -3.74
N VAL A 43 -22.09 14.35 -4.91
CA VAL A 43 -21.12 14.37 -6.03
C VAL A 43 -20.91 15.81 -6.50
N GLU A 44 -21.96 16.60 -6.68
CA GLU A 44 -21.83 18.01 -7.05
C GLU A 44 -21.04 18.81 -5.99
N ALA A 45 -21.30 18.60 -4.70
CA ALA A 45 -20.53 19.24 -3.63
C ALA A 45 -19.03 18.86 -3.66
N ILE A 46 -18.71 17.60 -3.99
CA ILE A 46 -17.32 17.15 -4.19
C ILE A 46 -16.72 17.81 -5.43
N LEU A 47 -17.44 17.84 -6.56
CA LEU A 47 -16.98 18.48 -7.79
C LEU A 47 -16.72 19.98 -7.59
N ASP A 48 -17.59 20.66 -6.83
CA ASP A 48 -17.39 22.05 -6.45
C ASP A 48 -16.13 22.25 -5.62
N SER A 49 -15.82 21.31 -4.72
CA SER A 49 -14.56 21.33 -3.97
C SER A 49 -13.33 21.16 -4.86
N CYS A 50 -13.46 20.54 -6.04
CA CYS A 50 -12.39 20.28 -7.00
C CYS A 50 -12.13 21.42 -8.00
N ARG A 51 -12.94 22.50 -7.99
CA ARG A 51 -12.77 23.64 -8.91
C ARG A 51 -11.50 24.46 -8.59
N GLU A 52 -10.95 25.11 -9.62
CA GLU A 52 -9.79 26.00 -9.47
C GLU A 52 -10.05 27.10 -8.43
N GLY A 53 -9.11 27.29 -7.49
CA GLY A 53 -9.21 28.29 -6.42
C GLY A 53 -9.70 27.75 -5.06
N SER A 54 -10.06 26.48 -4.98
CA SER A 54 -10.30 25.76 -3.71
C SER A 54 -8.98 25.40 -3.01
N GLU A 55 -8.99 25.25 -1.67
CA GLU A 55 -7.84 24.77 -0.89
C GLU A 55 -7.51 23.28 -1.16
N THR A 56 -8.35 22.58 -1.92
CA THR A 56 -8.16 21.16 -2.20
C THR A 56 -7.20 20.93 -3.38
N MET A 57 -6.43 19.84 -3.30
CA MET A 57 -5.45 19.48 -4.32
C MET A 57 -6.11 18.62 -5.39
N THR A 58 -6.47 19.24 -6.52
CA THR A 58 -7.03 18.54 -7.68
C THR A 58 -6.03 18.53 -8.82
N HIS A 59 -5.75 17.35 -9.37
CA HIS A 59 -4.80 17.16 -10.46
C HIS A 59 -5.49 16.35 -11.58
N VAL A 60 -6.37 17.04 -12.30
CA VAL A 60 -7.21 16.51 -13.39
C VAL A 60 -6.65 17.09 -14.71
N GLU A 61 -6.63 16.30 -15.79
CA GLU A 61 -6.08 16.65 -17.12
C GLU A 61 -4.54 16.81 -17.25
N SER A 62 -3.78 16.51 -16.22
CA SER A 62 -2.32 16.42 -16.31
C SER A 62 -1.84 15.17 -17.05
N GLU A 63 -0.76 15.28 -17.83
CA GLU A 63 -0.06 14.11 -18.35
C GLU A 63 0.48 13.18 -17.24
N LEU A 64 0.64 11.90 -17.59
CA LEU A 64 0.87 10.76 -16.70
C LEU A 64 2.01 10.99 -15.68
N LEU A 65 1.66 11.40 -14.46
CA LEU A 65 2.56 11.30 -13.30
C LEU A 65 3.03 9.85 -13.11
N PRO A 66 4.18 9.65 -12.45
CA PRO A 66 4.54 8.34 -11.94
C PRO A 66 3.38 7.75 -11.13
N SER A 67 3.02 6.50 -11.42
CA SER A 67 1.91 5.85 -10.72
C SER A 67 2.39 5.44 -9.33
N LYS A 68 1.70 5.88 -8.27
CA LYS A 68 1.97 5.42 -6.91
C LYS A 68 2.03 3.90 -6.79
N GLU A 69 1.22 3.20 -7.57
CA GLU A 69 1.20 1.73 -7.56
C GLU A 69 2.44 1.13 -8.25
N GLU A 70 2.94 1.75 -9.32
CA GLU A 70 4.21 1.34 -9.93
C GLU A 70 5.40 1.66 -9.03
N ILE A 71 5.39 2.79 -8.31
CA ILE A 71 6.43 3.10 -7.32
C ILE A 71 6.50 2.05 -6.22
N LYS A 72 5.35 1.59 -5.70
CA LYS A 72 5.32 0.48 -4.71
C LYS A 72 5.92 -0.80 -5.28
N LYS A 73 5.61 -1.15 -6.54
CA LYS A 73 6.19 -2.33 -7.21
C LYS A 73 7.70 -2.18 -7.38
N LEU A 74 8.17 -1.01 -7.78
CA LEU A 74 9.60 -0.70 -7.90
C LEU A 74 10.32 -0.88 -6.56
N VAL A 75 9.75 -0.34 -5.46
CA VAL A 75 10.31 -0.54 -4.11
C VAL A 75 10.40 -2.03 -3.77
N ARG A 76 9.37 -2.83 -4.09
CA ARG A 76 9.41 -4.30 -3.87
C ARG A 76 10.55 -4.96 -4.65
N ILE A 77 10.70 -4.65 -5.94
CA ILE A 77 11.79 -5.20 -6.78
C ILE A 77 13.16 -4.79 -6.21
N MET A 78 13.31 -3.54 -5.79
CA MET A 78 14.56 -3.06 -5.18
C MET A 78 14.88 -3.83 -3.89
N LEU A 79 13.88 -4.11 -3.05
CA LEU A 79 14.04 -4.91 -1.82
C LEU A 79 14.42 -6.36 -2.14
N GLU A 80 13.83 -6.97 -3.16
CA GLU A 80 14.20 -8.31 -3.67
C GLU A 80 15.66 -8.38 -4.11
N ILE A 81 16.20 -7.30 -4.70
CA ILE A 81 17.62 -7.23 -5.09
C ILE A 81 18.52 -6.94 -3.89
N VAL A 82 18.08 -6.07 -2.97
CA VAL A 82 18.89 -5.68 -1.80
C VAL A 82 19.04 -6.87 -0.83
N TYR A 83 17.94 -7.58 -0.58
CA TYR A 83 17.85 -8.73 0.32
C TYR A 83 17.32 -9.99 -0.41
N PRO A 84 18.12 -10.60 -1.31
CA PRO A 84 17.68 -11.77 -2.07
C PRO A 84 17.28 -12.92 -1.14
N GLY A 85 16.10 -13.49 -1.37
CA GLY A 85 15.56 -14.59 -0.57
C GLY A 85 14.78 -14.19 0.68
N TYR A 86 14.76 -12.91 1.08
CA TYR A 86 13.89 -12.42 2.17
C TYR A 86 12.56 -11.86 1.66
N TYR A 87 12.57 -11.34 0.43
CA TYR A 87 11.41 -10.77 -0.23
C TYR A 87 11.07 -11.63 -1.45
N GLY A 88 9.77 -11.77 -1.73
CA GLY A 88 9.24 -12.55 -2.86
C GLY A 88 8.82 -13.97 -2.47
N ASP A 89 8.10 -14.61 -3.39
CA ASP A 89 7.44 -15.90 -3.14
C ASP A 89 8.24 -17.11 -3.66
N LYS A 90 9.41 -16.86 -4.29
CA LYS A 90 10.26 -17.89 -4.87
C LYS A 90 11.37 -18.27 -3.89
N GLN A 91 11.57 -19.56 -3.66
CA GLN A 91 12.80 -20.03 -3.02
C GLN A 91 13.98 -19.77 -3.95
N VAL A 92 15.01 -19.12 -3.44
CA VAL A 92 16.23 -18.80 -4.19
C VAL A 92 17.38 -19.58 -3.58
N ASP A 93 17.98 -20.46 -4.38
CA ASP A 93 19.19 -21.20 -4.04
C ASP A 93 20.41 -20.62 -4.78
N ARG A 94 21.60 -21.14 -4.49
CA ARG A 94 22.84 -20.60 -5.08
C ARG A 94 22.93 -20.76 -6.60
N ALA A 95 22.33 -21.81 -7.16
CA ALA A 95 22.32 -22.06 -8.60
C ALA A 95 21.27 -21.19 -9.31
N SER A 96 20.13 -20.93 -8.68
CA SER A 96 19.07 -20.07 -9.24
C SER A 96 19.31 -18.57 -9.03
N LEU A 97 20.11 -18.17 -8.04
CA LEU A 97 20.36 -16.77 -7.68
C LEU A 97 20.80 -15.87 -8.84
N PRO A 98 21.76 -16.24 -9.72
CA PRO A 98 22.16 -15.37 -10.83
C PRO A 98 21.01 -15.05 -11.78
N TYR A 99 20.16 -16.04 -12.07
CA TYR A 99 19.00 -15.87 -12.96
C TYR A 99 17.94 -15.00 -12.31
N TYR A 100 17.66 -15.22 -11.04
CA TYR A 100 16.69 -14.43 -10.27
C TYR A 100 17.11 -12.96 -10.18
N ILE A 101 18.38 -12.67 -9.85
CA ILE A 101 18.88 -11.30 -9.82
C ILE A 101 18.90 -10.67 -11.21
N GLY A 102 19.25 -11.44 -12.25
CA GLY A 102 19.20 -10.97 -13.64
C GLY A 102 17.78 -10.59 -14.09
N GLU A 103 16.78 -11.42 -13.77
CA GLU A 103 15.35 -11.16 -14.02
C GLU A 103 14.93 -9.86 -13.33
N LYS A 104 15.19 -9.74 -12.03
CA LYS A 104 14.78 -8.57 -11.23
C LYS A 104 15.49 -7.29 -11.63
N ALA A 105 16.78 -7.35 -11.96
CA ALA A 105 17.53 -6.19 -12.44
C ALA A 105 17.01 -5.71 -13.80
N SER A 106 16.70 -6.64 -14.72
CA SER A 106 16.14 -6.29 -16.03
C SER A 106 14.75 -5.64 -15.88
N GLU A 107 13.89 -6.24 -15.05
CA GLU A 107 12.57 -5.68 -14.74
C GLU A 107 12.67 -4.28 -14.10
N LEU A 108 13.59 -4.11 -13.15
CA LEU A 108 13.83 -2.84 -12.49
C LEU A 108 14.27 -1.76 -13.49
N LEU A 109 15.22 -2.09 -14.38
CA LEU A 109 15.74 -1.15 -15.36
C LEU A 109 14.63 -0.62 -16.26
N GLU A 110 13.80 -1.49 -16.82
CA GLU A 110 12.71 -1.10 -17.73
C GLU A 110 11.66 -0.23 -17.03
N ARG A 111 11.16 -0.69 -15.88
CA ARG A 111 10.10 0.02 -15.14
C ARG A 111 10.59 1.35 -14.59
N LEU A 112 11.80 1.38 -14.01
CA LEU A 112 12.37 2.60 -13.43
C LEU A 112 12.66 3.64 -14.51
N SER A 113 13.15 3.21 -15.68
CA SER A 113 13.38 4.11 -16.82
C SER A 113 12.08 4.83 -17.20
N LEU A 114 10.98 4.08 -17.32
CA LEU A 114 9.68 4.64 -17.67
C LEU A 114 9.13 5.60 -16.60
N GLN A 115 9.20 5.25 -15.33
CA GLN A 115 8.71 6.14 -14.26
C GLN A 115 9.58 7.40 -14.14
N THR A 116 10.90 7.27 -14.31
CA THR A 116 11.82 8.42 -14.28
C THR A 116 11.60 9.34 -15.48
N GLU A 117 11.39 8.78 -16.67
CA GLU A 117 11.01 9.56 -17.86
C GLU A 117 9.72 10.37 -17.62
N ARG A 118 8.70 9.76 -17.02
CA ARG A 118 7.43 10.44 -16.68
C ARG A 118 7.65 11.59 -15.71
N ALA A 119 8.43 11.38 -14.66
CA ALA A 119 8.77 12.42 -13.70
C ALA A 119 9.52 13.58 -14.39
N ILE A 120 10.52 13.27 -15.24
CA ILE A 120 11.28 14.29 -15.98
C ILE A 120 10.37 15.06 -16.94
N ARG A 121 9.49 14.38 -17.66
CA ARG A 121 8.51 15.02 -18.56
C ARG A 121 7.60 15.98 -17.82
N HIS A 122 7.10 15.57 -16.66
CA HIS A 122 6.28 16.42 -15.80
C HIS A 122 7.04 17.70 -15.41
N GLU A 123 8.30 17.55 -14.97
CA GLU A 123 9.15 18.67 -14.59
C GLU A 123 9.52 19.60 -15.78
N CYS A 124 9.81 19.05 -16.96
CA CYS A 124 10.05 19.83 -18.18
C CYS A 124 8.83 20.71 -18.53
N ARG A 125 7.61 20.18 -18.43
CA ARG A 125 6.38 20.95 -18.66
C ARG A 125 6.21 22.05 -17.61
N ARG A 126 6.35 21.70 -16.33
CA ARG A 126 6.25 22.63 -15.20
C ARG A 126 7.21 23.82 -15.36
N THR A 127 8.39 23.57 -15.90
CA THR A 127 9.44 24.58 -16.12
C THR A 127 9.46 25.16 -17.55
N LYS A 128 8.51 24.78 -18.42
CA LYS A 128 8.43 25.17 -19.84
C LYS A 128 9.71 24.90 -20.65
N ARG A 129 10.43 23.84 -20.33
CA ARG A 129 11.64 23.37 -21.04
C ARG A 129 11.28 22.41 -22.17
N SER A 130 12.11 22.37 -23.21
CA SER A 130 11.96 21.41 -24.31
C SER A 130 12.23 19.97 -23.84
N CYS A 131 11.30 19.06 -24.04
CA CYS A 131 11.48 17.64 -23.73
C CYS A 131 11.99 16.86 -24.95
N THR A 132 13.30 16.93 -25.20
CA THR A 132 13.95 16.22 -26.31
C THR A 132 14.71 14.97 -25.86
N HIS A 133 15.20 14.95 -24.62
CA HIS A 133 16.06 13.88 -24.10
C HIS A 133 15.45 13.12 -22.90
N CYS A 134 14.17 13.32 -22.59
CA CYS A 134 13.55 12.75 -21.39
C CYS A 134 13.62 11.21 -21.33
N VAL A 135 13.46 10.54 -22.49
CA VAL A 135 13.54 9.07 -22.60
C VAL A 135 14.96 8.58 -22.28
N GLU A 136 15.96 9.19 -22.93
CA GLU A 136 17.37 8.83 -22.73
C GLU A 136 17.81 9.10 -21.29
N MET A 137 17.44 10.26 -20.74
CA MET A 137 17.71 10.59 -19.34
C MET A 137 17.07 9.58 -18.38
N GLY A 138 15.85 9.12 -18.65
CA GLY A 138 15.21 8.07 -17.86
C GLY A 138 16.03 6.77 -17.85
N ARG A 139 16.49 6.33 -19.02
CA ARG A 139 17.32 5.11 -19.17
C ARG A 139 18.67 5.22 -18.50
N VAL A 140 19.39 6.32 -18.75
CA VAL A 140 20.71 6.58 -18.14
C VAL A 140 20.59 6.62 -16.62
N THR A 141 19.57 7.32 -16.11
CA THR A 141 19.37 7.44 -14.66
C THR A 141 19.07 6.08 -14.03
N ALA A 142 18.17 5.28 -14.63
CA ALA A 142 17.88 3.93 -14.15
C ALA A 142 19.12 3.02 -14.17
N LEU A 143 19.96 3.11 -15.22
CA LEU A 143 21.20 2.35 -15.30
C LEU A 143 22.20 2.75 -14.20
N GLU A 144 22.39 4.05 -13.98
CA GLU A 144 23.25 4.54 -12.89
C GLU A 144 22.70 4.14 -11.51
N PHE A 145 21.37 4.12 -11.34
CA PHE A 145 20.75 3.62 -10.13
C PHE A 145 21.09 2.14 -9.90
N LEU A 146 20.96 1.29 -10.92
CA LEU A 146 21.34 -0.13 -10.82
C LEU A 146 22.82 -0.31 -10.44
N LYS A 147 23.72 0.50 -11.01
CA LYS A 147 25.16 0.47 -10.66
C LYS A 147 25.43 0.80 -9.19
N SER A 148 24.55 1.55 -8.54
CA SER A 148 24.67 1.89 -7.11
C SER A 148 24.21 0.77 -6.16
N LEU A 149 23.40 -0.19 -6.64
CA LEU A 149 22.78 -1.21 -5.80
C LEU A 149 23.78 -2.07 -4.99
N PRO A 150 24.96 -2.46 -5.52
CA PRO A 150 25.97 -3.15 -4.71
C PRO A 150 26.38 -2.35 -3.47
N ARG A 151 26.55 -1.03 -3.61
CA ARG A 151 26.89 -0.16 -2.48
C ARG A 151 25.72 -0.01 -1.50
N VAL A 152 24.49 0.09 -2.00
CA VAL A 152 23.29 0.11 -1.16
C VAL A 152 23.19 -1.17 -0.33
N ARG A 153 23.52 -2.33 -0.92
CA ARG A 153 23.53 -3.63 -0.21
C ARG A 153 24.55 -3.67 0.93
N GLU A 154 25.74 -3.11 0.73
CA GLU A 154 26.74 -3.01 1.80
C GLU A 154 26.25 -2.15 2.97
N LEU A 155 25.63 -1.01 2.66
CA LEU A 155 25.06 -0.10 3.66
C LEU A 155 23.88 -0.77 4.40
N ALA A 156 22.96 -1.38 3.68
CA ALA A 156 21.84 -2.14 4.23
C ALA A 156 22.32 -3.25 5.18
N ALA A 157 23.36 -3.99 4.80
CA ALA A 157 23.95 -5.00 5.67
C ALA A 157 24.57 -4.39 6.95
N SER A 158 25.10 -3.16 6.86
CA SER A 158 25.60 -2.44 8.05
C SER A 158 24.46 -1.99 8.96
N ASP A 159 23.32 -1.60 8.40
CA ASP A 159 22.12 -1.23 9.17
C ASP A 159 21.55 -2.43 9.90
N VAL A 160 21.49 -3.60 9.26
CA VAL A 160 21.06 -4.86 9.90
C VAL A 160 21.95 -5.19 11.10
N ARG A 161 23.27 -5.08 10.94
CA ARG A 161 24.22 -5.32 12.04
C ARG A 161 24.06 -4.29 13.16
N ALA A 162 23.78 -3.04 12.82
CA ALA A 162 23.57 -1.98 13.80
C ALA A 162 22.27 -2.21 14.59
N ALA A 163 21.18 -2.54 13.91
CA ALA A 163 19.90 -2.89 14.54
C ALA A 163 20.05 -4.07 15.50
N TYR A 164 20.75 -5.12 15.09
CA TYR A 164 21.02 -6.29 15.95
C TYR A 164 21.83 -5.95 17.19
N ARG A 165 22.84 -5.09 17.07
CA ARG A 165 23.64 -4.64 18.21
C ARG A 165 22.88 -3.68 19.13
N GLY A 166 21.94 -2.93 18.58
CA GLY A 166 21.17 -1.91 19.28
C GLY A 166 19.95 -2.45 20.03
N ASP A 167 19.49 -3.66 19.69
CA ASP A 167 18.34 -4.30 20.33
C ASP A 167 18.72 -5.63 20.99
N PRO A 168 18.85 -5.67 22.33
CA PRO A 168 19.11 -6.91 23.08
C PRO A 168 18.04 -8.00 22.90
N ALA A 169 16.83 -7.65 22.45
CA ALA A 169 15.74 -8.60 22.22
C ALA A 169 15.78 -9.25 20.82
N ALA A 170 16.60 -8.72 19.90
CA ALA A 170 16.74 -9.27 18.55
C ALA A 170 17.38 -10.67 18.59
N LYS A 171 16.69 -11.67 18.01
CA LYS A 171 17.16 -13.06 18.07
C LYS A 171 18.10 -13.42 16.92
N SER A 172 17.93 -12.80 15.76
CA SER A 172 18.75 -13.04 14.58
C SER A 172 18.74 -11.87 13.61
N PHE A 173 19.66 -11.88 12.64
CA PHE A 173 19.60 -10.95 11.50
C PHE A 173 18.36 -11.19 10.64
N ASP A 174 17.88 -12.44 10.55
CA ASP A 174 16.72 -12.79 9.74
C ASP A 174 15.45 -12.12 10.27
N GLU A 175 15.25 -12.13 11.59
CA GLU A 175 14.12 -11.44 12.23
C GLU A 175 14.13 -9.95 11.88
N ILE A 176 15.31 -9.32 11.94
CA ILE A 176 15.44 -7.89 11.64
C ILE A 176 15.10 -7.59 10.18
N VAL A 177 15.65 -8.36 9.24
CA VAL A 177 15.38 -8.16 7.80
C VAL A 177 13.90 -8.41 7.49
N PHE A 178 13.27 -9.36 8.18
CA PHE A 178 11.90 -9.79 7.91
C PHE A 178 10.83 -8.85 8.48
N CYS A 179 10.99 -8.37 9.73
CA CYS A 179 9.89 -7.69 10.41
C CYS A 179 10.22 -6.33 11.05
N TYR A 180 11.46 -5.83 11.00
CA TYR A 180 11.76 -4.53 11.62
C TYR A 180 11.32 -3.37 10.73
N PRO A 181 10.30 -2.57 11.15
CA PRO A 181 9.81 -1.46 10.33
C PRO A 181 10.84 -0.35 10.18
N GLY A 182 11.71 -0.17 11.18
CA GLY A 182 12.81 0.80 11.13
C GLY A 182 13.82 0.48 10.02
N LEU A 183 14.20 -0.80 9.88
CA LEU A 183 15.10 -1.22 8.81
C LEU A 183 14.46 -1.05 7.43
N PHE A 184 13.17 -1.41 7.29
CA PHE A 184 12.42 -1.18 6.06
C PHE A 184 12.44 0.30 5.67
N ALA A 185 12.12 1.21 6.60
CA ALA A 185 12.11 2.64 6.37
C ALA A 185 13.50 3.17 5.95
N VAL A 186 14.57 2.76 6.65
CA VAL A 186 15.94 3.15 6.31
C VAL A 186 16.35 2.63 4.93
N THR A 187 15.98 1.39 4.58
CA THR A 187 16.30 0.82 3.28
C THR A 187 15.62 1.61 2.15
N VAL A 188 14.31 1.88 2.29
CA VAL A 188 13.56 2.68 1.32
C VAL A 188 14.14 4.10 1.20
N TYR A 189 14.50 4.71 2.33
CA TYR A 189 15.18 6.00 2.34
C TYR A 189 16.50 5.96 1.56
N ARG A 190 17.35 4.95 1.76
CA ARG A 190 18.63 4.85 1.04
C ARG A 190 18.42 4.73 -0.46
N LEU A 191 17.45 3.92 -0.90
CA LEU A 191 17.10 3.79 -2.31
C LEU A 191 16.60 5.13 -2.88
N ALA A 192 15.67 5.79 -2.20
CA ALA A 192 15.17 7.09 -2.60
C ALA A 192 16.29 8.16 -2.63
N HIS A 193 17.23 8.11 -1.69
CA HIS A 193 18.34 9.04 -1.60
C HIS A 193 19.30 8.93 -2.80
N VAL A 194 19.50 7.73 -3.34
CA VAL A 194 20.27 7.57 -4.59
C VAL A 194 19.58 8.29 -5.75
N LEU A 195 18.28 8.06 -5.95
CA LEU A 195 17.51 8.72 -7.03
C LEU A 195 17.50 10.24 -6.85
N HIS A 196 17.34 10.71 -5.61
CA HIS A 196 17.45 12.12 -5.27
C HIS A 196 18.84 12.68 -5.60
N GLY A 197 19.92 11.97 -5.25
CA GLY A 197 21.29 12.35 -5.60
C GLY A 197 21.56 12.39 -7.11
N GLN A 198 20.80 11.64 -7.91
CA GLN A 198 20.82 11.67 -9.36
C GLN A 198 19.94 12.79 -9.97
N GLY A 199 19.22 13.55 -9.15
CA GLY A 199 18.37 14.65 -9.59
C GLY A 199 17.04 14.20 -10.20
N VAL A 200 16.54 13.01 -9.84
CA VAL A 200 15.22 12.54 -10.28
C VAL A 200 14.11 13.42 -9.68
N PRO A 201 13.22 14.01 -10.50
CA PRO A 201 12.08 14.79 -10.02
C PRO A 201 10.91 13.90 -9.55
N LEU A 202 9.84 14.52 -9.04
CA LEU A 202 8.78 13.91 -8.20
C LEU A 202 7.63 13.26 -8.98
#